data_AF-Q962A0-F1
#
_entry.id   AF-Q962A0-F1
#
_cell.length_a   1.000
_cell.length_b   1.000
_cell.length_c   1.000
_cell.angle_alpha   90.00
_cell.angle_beta   90.00
_cell.angle_gamma   90.00
#
_symmetry.space_group_name_H-M   'P 1'
#
loop_
_entity.id
_entity.type
_entity.pdbx_description
1 polymer ?
#
loop_
_entity_poly.entity_id
_entity_poly.type
_entity_poly.pdbx_seq_one_letter_code
_entity_poly.pdbx_strand_id
1 'polypeptide(L)'
;NLDGTENKSKFGANAILGVSLAVCKAGAAKRGLPLYRHIADLAGNKNLILPVPAFNVINGGDHAGNNLAMQEFMILPTGACSFTEAMKMGSETYHTLKKIIKDKYGLDATAVGDEGGFAPNIGNPKDALTILNDAIAKAGYTGKIEIG
;
A
#
# COMPACT_ATOMS: atom_id res chain seq x y z
N ASN A 1 0.22 20.25 25.88
CA ASN A 1 0.96 20.24 24.60
C ASN A 1 1.67 21.58 24.46
N LEU A 2 3.01 21.60 24.28
CA LEU A 2 3.83 22.84 24.30
C LEU A 2 3.58 23.76 23.10
N ASP A 3 3.17 23.19 21.96
CA ASP A 3 2.80 23.95 20.76
C ASP A 3 1.62 24.90 21.05
N GLY A 4 0.63 24.42 21.82
CA GLY A 4 -0.49 25.21 22.30
C GLY A 4 -1.58 25.52 21.26
N THR A 5 -1.38 25.21 19.97
CA THR A 5 -2.40 25.39 18.94
C THR A 5 -3.09 24.06 18.60
N GLU A 6 -4.35 24.14 18.16
CA GLU A 6 -5.16 22.96 17.83
C GLU A 6 -4.56 22.17 16.65
N ASN A 7 -4.11 22.90 15.63
CA ASN A 7 -3.58 22.34 14.40
C ASN A 7 -2.04 22.21 14.37
N LYS A 8 -1.35 22.38 15.50
CA LYS A 8 0.11 22.26 15.60
C LYS A 8 0.87 23.26 14.72
N SER A 9 0.24 24.41 14.44
CA SER A 9 0.77 25.43 13.52
C SER A 9 1.98 26.20 14.04
N LYS A 10 2.23 26.22 15.36
CA LYS A 10 3.35 26.99 15.91
C LYS A 10 4.68 26.29 15.67
N PHE A 11 4.75 24.98 15.87
CA PHE A 11 5.96 24.17 15.67
C PHE A 11 5.93 23.35 14.39
N GLY A 12 4.75 23.12 13.81
CA GLY A 12 4.57 22.25 12.65
C GLY A 12 4.36 20.80 13.06
N ALA A 13 3.37 20.15 12.44
CA ALA A 13 3.07 18.73 12.69
C ALA A 13 4.25 17.81 12.35
N ASN A 14 5.02 18.15 11.32
CA ASN A 14 6.22 17.43 10.90
C ASN A 14 7.33 17.44 11.97
N ALA A 15 7.61 18.58 12.59
CA ALA A 15 8.63 18.69 13.65
C ALA A 15 8.21 17.89 14.90
N ILE A 16 6.95 18.06 15.32
CA ILE A 16 6.40 17.33 16.47
C ILE A 16 6.39 15.82 16.21
N LEU A 17 5.96 15.39 15.02
CA LEU A 17 5.93 13.98 14.65
C LEU A 17 7.34 13.38 14.62
N GLY A 18 8.32 14.11 14.09
CA GLY A 18 9.72 13.67 14.07
C GLY A 18 10.26 13.37 15.46
N VAL A 19 10.09 14.31 16.41
CA VAL A 19 10.49 14.11 17.81
C VAL A 19 9.70 12.97 18.46
N SER A 20 8.39 12.91 18.25
CA SER A 20 7.52 11.86 18.78
C SER A 20 7.96 10.45 18.36
N LEU A 21 8.24 10.25 17.07
CA LEU A 21 8.72 8.96 16.53
C LEU A 21 10.12 8.60 17.07
N ALA A 22 11.01 9.58 17.19
CA ALA A 22 12.35 9.36 17.77
C ALA A 22 12.27 8.93 19.24
N VAL A 23 11.43 9.60 20.04
CA VAL A 23 11.20 9.23 21.44
C VAL A 23 10.58 7.84 21.55
N CYS A 24 9.63 7.48 20.69
CA CYS A 24 9.04 6.14 20.66
C CYS A 24 10.10 5.05 20.39
N LYS A 25 11.00 5.27 19.41
CA LYS A 25 12.11 4.36 19.12
C LYS A 25 13.10 4.26 20.28
N ALA A 26 13.46 5.38 20.89
CA ALA A 26 14.35 5.40 22.05
C ALA A 26 13.72 4.69 23.27
N GLY A 27 12.41 4.85 23.48
CA GLY A 27 11.65 4.14 24.51
C GLY A 27 11.64 2.63 24.31
N ALA A 28 11.47 2.16 23.08
CA ALA A 28 11.59 0.75 22.73
C ALA A 28 12.99 0.20 23.05
N ALA A 29 14.04 0.92 22.60
CA ALA A 29 15.43 0.53 22.83
C ALA A 29 15.79 0.50 24.32
N LYS A 30 15.34 1.50 25.11
CA LYS A 30 15.57 1.56 26.56
C LYS A 30 14.93 0.38 27.30
N ARG A 31 13.79 -0.12 26.82
CA ARG A 31 13.10 -1.30 27.36
C ARG A 31 13.65 -2.63 26.82
N GLY A 32 14.60 -2.60 25.88
CA GLY A 32 15.10 -3.80 25.22
C GLY A 32 14.06 -4.53 24.37
N LEU A 33 13.06 -3.80 23.85
CA LEU A 33 11.96 -4.37 23.07
C LEU A 33 12.04 -3.97 21.59
N PRO A 34 11.61 -4.84 20.66
CA PRO A 34 11.32 -4.43 19.30
C PRO A 34 10.26 -3.31 19.26
N LEU A 35 10.38 -2.39 18.30
CA LEU A 35 9.51 -1.21 18.20
C LEU A 35 8.01 -1.57 18.14
N TYR A 36 7.63 -2.59 17.37
CA TYR A 36 6.23 -3.01 17.26
C TYR A 36 5.64 -3.47 18.61
N ARG A 37 6.45 -4.12 19.46
CA ARG A 37 6.02 -4.57 20.80
C ARG A 37 5.90 -3.38 21.74
N HIS A 38 6.83 -2.42 21.66
CA HIS A 38 6.76 -1.18 22.42
C HIS A 38 5.47 -0.40 22.10
N ILE A 39 5.15 -0.25 20.81
CA ILE A 39 3.90 0.39 20.34
C ILE A 39 2.68 -0.38 20.85
N ALA A 40 2.68 -1.71 20.78
CA ALA A 40 1.58 -2.52 21.28
C ALA A 40 1.34 -2.31 22.79
N ASP A 41 2.40 -2.24 23.60
CA ASP A 41 2.28 -1.96 25.02
C ASP A 41 1.71 -0.56 25.30
N LEU A 42 2.17 0.47 24.56
CA LEU A 42 1.63 1.84 24.67
C LEU A 42 0.14 1.90 24.33
N ALA A 43 -0.31 1.06 23.40
CA ALA A 43 -1.71 0.96 22.98
C ALA A 43 -2.56 0.01 23.85
N GLY A 44 -1.96 -0.67 24.84
CA GLY A 44 -2.68 -1.68 25.65
C GLY A 44 -2.97 -3.00 24.91
N ASN A 45 -2.31 -3.23 23.77
CA ASN A 45 -2.51 -4.41 22.93
C ASN A 45 -1.66 -5.59 23.39
N LYS A 46 -2.31 -6.65 23.87
CA LYS A 46 -1.64 -7.89 24.29
C LYS A 46 -1.21 -8.74 23.09
N ASN A 47 -2.10 -8.88 22.12
CA ASN A 47 -1.92 -9.72 20.94
C ASN A 47 -1.46 -8.89 19.75
N LEU A 48 -0.51 -9.42 18.99
CA LEU A 48 -0.03 -8.82 17.75
C LEU A 48 -0.71 -9.49 16.57
N ILE A 49 -1.02 -8.70 15.55
CA ILE A 49 -1.66 -9.14 14.31
C ILE A 49 -0.80 -8.64 13.16
N LEU A 50 -0.50 -9.50 12.20
CA LEU A 50 0.07 -9.09 10.92
C LEU A 50 -1.06 -8.63 9.99
N PRO A 51 -0.94 -7.45 9.35
CA PRO A 51 -2.01 -6.91 8.53
C PRO A 51 -2.11 -7.63 7.17
N VAL A 52 -3.26 -7.53 6.52
CA VAL A 52 -3.34 -7.79 5.08
C VAL A 52 -2.69 -6.60 4.35
N PRO A 53 -1.66 -6.82 3.53
CA PRO A 53 -1.10 -5.75 2.71
C PRO A 53 -2.06 -5.36 1.59
N ALA A 54 -2.27 -4.05 1.42
CA ALA A 54 -2.92 -3.47 0.25
C ALA A 54 -1.85 -2.92 -0.69
N PHE A 55 -1.70 -3.53 -1.85
CA PHE A 55 -0.69 -3.13 -2.83
C PHE A 55 -1.33 -2.19 -3.85
N ASN A 56 -0.84 -0.96 -3.94
CA ASN A 56 -1.18 -0.08 -5.06
C ASN A 56 -0.60 -0.64 -6.35
N VAL A 57 -1.45 -0.82 -7.38
CA VAL A 57 -1.04 -1.48 -8.64
C VAL A 57 -1.46 -0.72 -9.91
N ILE A 58 -2.51 0.10 -9.86
CA ILE A 58 -2.91 1.00 -10.97
C ILE A 58 -3.21 2.38 -10.39
N ASN A 59 -2.60 3.40 -10.98
CA ASN A 59 -2.79 4.80 -10.63
C ASN A 59 -3.71 5.50 -11.62
N GLY A 60 -4.49 6.43 -11.09
CA GLY A 60 -5.28 7.43 -11.82
C GLY A 60 -5.26 8.75 -11.06
N GLY A 61 -6.21 9.64 -11.35
CA GLY A 61 -6.38 10.92 -10.69
C GLY A 61 -5.11 11.78 -10.76
N ASP A 62 -4.83 12.51 -9.70
CA ASP A 62 -3.66 13.41 -9.61
C ASP A 62 -2.32 12.64 -9.63
N HIS A 63 -2.34 11.33 -9.45
CA HIS A 63 -1.16 10.46 -9.49
C HIS A 63 -0.84 9.92 -10.89
N ALA A 64 -1.63 10.25 -11.92
CA ALA A 64 -1.39 9.81 -13.29
C ALA A 64 -1.85 10.83 -14.35
N GLY A 65 -1.12 10.91 -15.46
CA GLY A 65 -1.52 11.67 -16.65
C GLY A 65 -2.58 10.97 -17.52
N ASN A 66 -3.37 10.05 -16.96
CA ASN A 66 -4.40 9.29 -17.69
C ASN A 66 -5.80 9.84 -17.40
N ASN A 67 -6.82 9.26 -18.05
CA ASN A 67 -8.22 9.72 -17.92
C ASN A 67 -8.98 9.02 -16.78
N LEU A 68 -8.29 8.31 -15.89
CA LEU A 68 -8.92 7.53 -14.83
C LEU A 68 -9.19 8.44 -13.63
N ALA A 69 -10.46 8.64 -13.28
CA ALA A 69 -10.81 9.55 -12.18
C ALA A 69 -10.46 9.00 -10.78
N MET A 70 -10.42 7.68 -10.62
CA MET A 70 -10.06 7.02 -9.36
C MET A 70 -8.54 7.03 -9.18
N GLN A 71 -8.06 7.45 -8.01
CA GLN A 71 -6.63 7.68 -7.76
C GLN A 71 -5.82 6.39 -7.70
N GLU A 72 -6.35 5.35 -7.05
CA GLU A 72 -5.63 4.11 -6.77
C GLU A 72 -6.58 2.92 -6.93
N PHE A 73 -6.05 1.83 -7.50
CA PHE A 73 -6.66 0.51 -7.43
C PHE A 73 -5.66 -0.42 -6.77
N MET A 74 -6.10 -1.09 -5.72
CA MET A 74 -5.24 -1.93 -4.90
C MET A 74 -5.62 -3.41 -5.03
N ILE A 75 -4.65 -4.29 -4.77
CA ILE A 75 -4.92 -5.72 -4.54
C ILE A 75 -4.60 -6.10 -3.09
N LEU A 76 -5.46 -6.93 -2.51
CA LEU A 76 -5.42 -7.33 -1.11
C LEU A 76 -5.46 -8.86 -1.01
N PRO A 77 -4.34 -9.55 -0.72
CA PRO A 77 -4.29 -11.00 -0.57
C PRO A 77 -4.95 -11.52 0.72
N THR A 78 -6.26 -11.35 0.86
CA THR A 78 -7.05 -11.74 2.05
C THR A 78 -7.10 -13.25 2.27
N GLY A 79 -6.89 -14.05 1.23
CA GLY A 79 -6.85 -15.52 1.31
C GLY A 79 -5.49 -16.13 1.67
N ALA A 80 -4.47 -15.31 1.96
CA ALA A 80 -3.15 -15.79 2.37
C ALA A 80 -3.13 -16.30 3.82
N CYS A 81 -2.38 -17.37 4.11
CA CYS A 81 -2.23 -17.92 5.46
C CYS A 81 -1.14 -17.24 6.29
N SER A 82 -0.32 -16.36 5.67
CA SER A 82 0.71 -15.59 6.35
C SER A 82 1.03 -14.30 5.61
N PHE A 83 1.65 -13.33 6.30
CA PHE A 83 2.14 -12.11 5.64
C PHE A 83 3.16 -12.41 4.54
N THR A 84 4.01 -13.43 4.73
CA THR A 84 5.00 -13.84 3.71
C THR A 84 4.30 -14.36 2.45
N GLU A 85 3.25 -15.16 2.60
CA GLU A 85 2.44 -15.62 1.48
C GLU A 85 1.69 -14.46 0.82
N ALA A 86 1.12 -13.52 1.59
CA ALA A 86 0.47 -12.34 1.06
C ALA A 86 1.43 -11.48 0.21
N MET A 87 2.68 -11.31 0.66
CA MET A 87 3.73 -10.63 -0.12
C MET A 87 4.04 -11.34 -1.42
N LYS A 88 4.13 -12.68 -1.40
CA LYS A 88 4.34 -13.49 -2.62
C LYS A 88 3.18 -13.33 -3.60
N MET A 89 1.94 -13.48 -3.13
CA MET A 89 0.73 -13.34 -3.93
C MET A 89 0.63 -11.97 -4.59
N GLY A 90 0.85 -10.89 -3.80
CA GLY A 90 0.86 -9.52 -4.30
C GLY A 90 1.94 -9.30 -5.37
N SER A 91 3.17 -9.76 -5.10
CA SER A 91 4.29 -9.62 -6.03
C SER A 91 4.07 -10.36 -7.36
N GLU A 92 3.63 -11.62 -7.31
CA GLU A 92 3.38 -12.40 -8.54
C GLU A 92 2.23 -11.82 -9.36
N THR A 93 1.18 -11.34 -8.70
CA THR A 93 0.06 -10.65 -9.35
C THR A 93 0.51 -9.34 -9.98
N TYR A 94 1.32 -8.54 -9.30
CA TYR A 94 1.90 -7.30 -9.83
C TYR A 94 2.75 -7.54 -11.09
N HIS A 95 3.64 -8.55 -11.07
CA HIS A 95 4.44 -8.88 -12.25
C HIS A 95 3.61 -9.46 -13.40
N THR A 96 2.53 -10.17 -13.08
CA THR A 96 1.57 -10.66 -14.07
C THR A 96 0.81 -9.49 -14.71
N LEU A 97 0.33 -8.55 -13.90
CA LEU A 97 -0.29 -7.31 -14.34
C LEU A 97 0.65 -6.51 -15.26
N LYS A 98 1.93 -6.37 -14.90
CA LYS A 98 2.95 -5.69 -15.71
C LYS A 98 3.02 -6.26 -17.13
N LYS A 99 2.98 -7.60 -17.26
CA LYS A 99 3.00 -8.27 -18.57
C LYS A 99 1.73 -7.96 -19.37
N ILE A 100 0.56 -8.04 -18.74
CA ILE A 100 -0.72 -7.71 -19.39
C ILE A 100 -0.73 -6.25 -19.88
N ILE A 101 -0.25 -5.33 -19.05
CA ILE A 101 -0.15 -3.91 -19.40
C ILE A 101 0.81 -3.72 -20.58
N LYS A 102 1.99 -4.35 -20.53
CA LYS A 102 2.96 -4.30 -21.62
C LYS A 102 2.36 -4.78 -22.94
N ASP A 103 1.65 -5.90 -22.91
CA ASP A 103 1.09 -6.53 -24.10
C ASP A 103 -0.05 -5.70 -24.70
N LYS A 104 -0.85 -5.02 -23.86
CA LYS A 104 -2.04 -4.25 -24.29
C LYS A 104 -1.77 -2.78 -24.58
N TYR A 105 -0.87 -2.14 -23.84
CA TYR A 105 -0.62 -0.69 -23.87
C TYR A 105 0.82 -0.32 -24.25
N GLY A 106 1.70 -1.31 -24.44
CA GLY A 106 3.10 -1.09 -24.79
C GLY A 106 4.04 -1.00 -23.59
N LEU A 107 5.34 -0.98 -23.88
CA LEU A 107 6.40 -1.00 -22.87
C LEU A 107 6.35 0.23 -21.95
N ASP A 108 6.06 1.41 -22.50
CA ASP A 108 6.06 2.68 -21.77
C ASP A 108 4.98 2.72 -20.69
N ALA A 109 3.86 2.03 -20.89
CA ALA A 109 2.79 1.90 -19.90
C ALA A 109 3.19 1.07 -18.67
N THR A 110 4.38 0.45 -18.67
CA THR A 110 4.94 -0.27 -17.52
C THR A 110 5.88 0.55 -16.65
N ALA A 111 6.06 1.84 -16.97
CA ALA A 111 6.63 2.80 -16.04
C ALA A 111 5.75 2.91 -14.80
N VAL A 112 6.36 3.29 -13.68
CA VAL A 112 5.71 3.31 -12.37
C VAL A 112 5.64 4.75 -11.83
N GLY A 113 4.58 5.06 -11.10
CA GLY A 113 4.44 6.32 -10.37
C GLY A 113 5.16 6.30 -9.02
N ASP A 114 4.90 7.32 -8.19
CA ASP A 114 5.57 7.54 -6.90
C ASP A 114 5.42 6.36 -5.92
N GLU A 115 4.29 5.65 -5.99
CA GLU A 115 3.98 4.51 -5.12
C GLU A 115 4.24 3.14 -5.78
N GLY A 116 4.80 3.11 -6.99
CA GLY A 116 5.12 1.87 -7.69
C GLY A 116 3.97 1.28 -8.54
N GLY A 117 2.76 1.83 -8.48
CA GLY A 117 1.65 1.47 -9.37
C GLY A 117 1.88 1.87 -10.83
N PHE A 118 1.22 1.17 -11.76
CA PHE A 118 1.28 1.48 -13.19
C PHE A 118 0.27 2.56 -13.57
N ALA A 119 0.56 3.34 -14.61
CA ALA A 119 -0.35 4.37 -15.11
C ALA A 119 -0.73 4.14 -16.60
N PRO A 120 -1.33 2.99 -16.96
CA PRO A 120 -1.78 2.76 -18.33
C PRO A 120 -2.85 3.78 -18.74
N ASN A 121 -2.97 4.06 -20.03
CA ASN A 121 -4.00 4.96 -20.56
C ASN A 121 -5.38 4.29 -20.55
N ILE A 122 -5.97 4.21 -19.36
CA ILE A 122 -7.31 3.68 -19.11
C ILE A 122 -8.25 4.86 -18.79
N GLY A 123 -9.39 4.95 -19.46
CA GLY A 123 -10.41 5.98 -19.20
C GLY A 123 -11.62 5.49 -18.41
N ASN A 124 -11.82 4.18 -18.29
CA ASN A 124 -12.98 3.58 -17.63
C ASN A 124 -12.53 2.73 -16.43
N PRO A 125 -12.99 3.01 -15.20
CA PRO A 125 -12.71 2.18 -14.02
C PRO A 125 -13.01 0.70 -14.20
N LYS A 126 -14.03 0.35 -14.98
CA LYS A 126 -14.37 -1.06 -15.26
C LYS A 126 -13.26 -1.80 -16.00
N ASP A 127 -12.52 -1.11 -16.86
CA ASP A 127 -11.41 -1.71 -17.62
C ASP A 127 -10.23 -2.00 -16.70
N ALA A 128 -9.96 -1.12 -15.73
CA ALA A 128 -8.96 -1.34 -14.70
C ALA A 128 -9.32 -2.57 -13.85
N LEU A 129 -10.56 -2.66 -13.36
CA LEU A 129 -11.06 -3.82 -12.61
C LEU A 129 -10.99 -5.12 -13.42
N THR A 130 -11.27 -5.07 -14.72
CA THR A 130 -11.20 -6.24 -15.61
C THR A 130 -9.77 -6.74 -15.73
N ILE A 131 -8.82 -5.84 -15.99
CA ILE A 131 -7.39 -6.20 -16.11
C ILE A 131 -6.84 -6.75 -14.78
N LEU A 132 -7.28 -6.22 -13.64
CA LEU A 132 -6.90 -6.74 -12.33
C LEU A 132 -7.44 -8.15 -12.09
N ASN A 133 -8.70 -8.40 -12.41
CA ASN A 133 -9.26 -9.75 -12.35
C ASN A 133 -8.51 -10.73 -13.25
N ASP A 134 -8.14 -10.31 -14.46
CA ASP A 134 -7.32 -11.12 -15.38
C ASP A 134 -5.93 -11.41 -14.80
N ALA A 135 -5.30 -10.42 -14.15
CA ALA A 135 -3.99 -10.59 -13.52
C ALA A 135 -4.06 -11.57 -12.34
N ILE A 136 -5.07 -11.43 -11.48
CA ILE A 136 -5.31 -12.33 -10.33
C ILE A 136 -5.55 -13.77 -10.82
N ALA A 137 -6.37 -13.93 -11.87
CA ALA A 137 -6.66 -15.24 -12.45
C ALA A 137 -5.41 -15.87 -13.08
N LYS A 138 -4.65 -15.12 -13.89
CA LYS A 138 -3.41 -15.61 -14.53
C LYS A 138 -2.30 -15.92 -13.52
N ALA A 139 -2.28 -15.23 -12.38
CA ALA A 139 -1.35 -15.52 -11.28
C ALA A 139 -1.79 -16.75 -10.44
N GLY A 140 -3.00 -17.29 -10.66
CA GLY A 140 -3.50 -18.47 -9.96
C GLY A 140 -4.12 -18.18 -8.59
N TYR A 141 -4.57 -16.94 -8.36
CA TYR A 141 -5.06 -16.47 -7.05
C TYR A 141 -6.53 -16.06 -7.02
N THR A 142 -7.34 -16.54 -7.97
CA THR A 142 -8.80 -16.32 -7.98
C THR A 142 -9.43 -16.69 -6.63
N GLY A 143 -10.22 -15.77 -6.07
CA GLY A 143 -10.87 -15.95 -4.77
C GLY A 143 -9.96 -15.83 -3.55
N LYS A 144 -8.67 -15.53 -3.74
CA LYS A 144 -7.71 -15.30 -2.64
C LYS A 144 -7.16 -13.87 -2.58
N ILE A 145 -7.42 -13.07 -3.62
CA ILE A 145 -7.07 -11.66 -3.69
C ILE A 145 -8.35 -10.86 -3.96
N GLU A 146 -8.59 -9.86 -3.12
CA GLU A 146 -9.65 -8.87 -3.28
C GLU A 146 -9.09 -7.59 -3.92
N ILE A 147 -9.97 -6.78 -4.52
CA ILE A 147 -9.62 -5.47 -5.09
C ILE A 147 -10.17 -4.40 -4.15
N GLY A 148 -9.32 -3.42 -3.83
CA GLY A 148 -9.64 -2.27 -2.98
C GLY A 148 -9.54 -0.95 -3.71
#